data_AF-T0Y9F0-F1
#
_entry.id   AF-T0Y9F0-F1
#
_cell.length_a   1.000
_cell.length_b   1.000
_cell.length_c   1.000
_cell.angle_alpha   90.00
_cell.angle_beta   90.00
_cell.angle_gamma   90.00
#
_symmetry.space_group_name_H-M   'P 1'
#
loop_
_entity.id
_entity.type
_entity.pdbx_description
1 polymer ?
#
loop_
_entity_poly.entity_id
_entity_poly.type
_entity_poly.pdbx_seq_one_letter_code
_entity_poly.pdbx_strand_id
1 'polypeptide(L)'
;MELYQGSPATARLTLLPLLAEKRWPEGFRTMMGRIDIETGQLSEASIFLHEALRRHPDNPLVLANMGLLNERLGLAKKARQDFLKAEALASDGALRKHLLALLGTTAP
;
A
#
# COMPACT_ATOMS: atom_id res chain seq x y z
N MET A 1 7.24 27.51 -16.36
CA MET A 1 6.94 27.08 -14.97
C MET A 1 5.90 26.00 -15.05
N GLU A 2 6.32 24.74 -15.19
CA GLU A 2 5.42 23.59 -15.19
C GLU A 2 5.24 23.12 -13.75
N LEU A 3 3.98 23.00 -13.33
CA LEU A 3 3.61 22.48 -12.02
C LEU A 3 4.14 21.05 -11.91
N TYR A 4 5.18 20.88 -11.11
CA TYR A 4 5.71 19.59 -10.68
C TYR A 4 4.64 18.93 -9.80
N GLN A 5 3.60 18.40 -10.43
CA GLN A 5 2.64 17.53 -9.75
C GLN A 5 3.44 16.33 -9.25
N GLY A 6 3.36 16.07 -7.95
CA GLY A 6 4.00 14.92 -7.30
C GLY A 6 3.46 13.62 -7.87
N SER A 7 3.94 13.24 -9.04
CA SER A 7 3.49 12.04 -9.72
C SER A 7 4.09 10.83 -9.00
N PRO A 8 3.33 9.73 -8.85
CA PRO A 8 3.84 8.50 -8.25
C PRO A 8 5.12 8.00 -8.95
N ALA A 9 5.22 8.21 -10.26
CA ALA A 9 6.41 7.86 -11.05
C ALA A 9 7.65 8.68 -10.63
N THR A 10 7.49 9.98 -10.42
CA THR A 10 8.57 10.85 -9.93
C THR A 10 8.99 10.45 -8.51
N ALA A 11 8.02 10.21 -7.62
CA ALA A 11 8.30 9.76 -6.26
C ALA A 11 9.13 8.47 -6.25
N ARG A 12 8.81 7.51 -7.11
CA ARG A 12 9.59 6.27 -7.26
C ARG A 12 11.02 6.54 -7.69
N LEU A 13 11.23 7.38 -8.72
CA LEU A 13 12.57 7.71 -9.22
C LEU A 13 13.42 8.44 -8.18
N THR A 14 12.81 9.29 -7.35
CA THR A 14 13.51 9.98 -6.26
C THR A 14 13.92 9.02 -5.14
N LEU A 15 13.09 8.02 -4.84
CA LEU A 15 13.32 7.11 -3.71
C LEU A 15 14.20 5.90 -4.09
N LEU A 16 14.32 5.58 -5.38
CA LEU A 16 15.08 4.43 -5.89
C LEU A 16 16.57 4.42 -5.49
N PRO A 17 17.34 5.51 -5.65
CA PRO A 17 18.77 5.53 -5.31
C PRO A 17 19.02 5.40 -3.81
N LEU A 18 18.11 5.96 -3.01
CA LEU A 18 18.19 5.89 -1.56
C LEU A 18 17.94 4.45 -1.05
N LEU A 19 17.35 3.54 -1.86
CA LEU A 19 17.12 2.14 -1.48
C LEU A 19 18.42 1.39 -1.19
N ALA A 20 19.53 1.87 -1.73
CA ALA A 20 20.87 1.37 -1.44
C ALA A 20 21.33 1.68 0.00
N GLU A 21 20.76 2.68 0.66
CA GLU A 21 21.04 2.99 2.07
C GLU A 21 20.20 2.12 3.00
N LYS A 22 20.87 1.29 3.80
CA LYS A 22 20.26 0.22 4.61
C LYS A 22 19.30 0.67 5.71
N ARG A 23 19.08 1.97 5.95
CA ARG A 23 18.33 2.44 7.13
C ARG A 23 17.27 3.47 6.79
N TRP A 24 16.13 2.94 6.38
CA TRP A 24 14.94 3.71 6.07
C TRP A 24 14.03 3.92 7.28
N PRO A 25 13.32 5.07 7.33
CA PRO A 25 12.28 5.31 8.34
C PRO A 25 11.20 4.23 8.33
N GLU A 26 10.54 4.07 9.47
CA GLU A 26 9.35 3.25 9.58
C GLU A 26 8.26 3.76 8.62
N GLY A 27 7.50 2.85 8.01
CA GLY A 27 6.49 3.20 7.00
C GLY A 27 7.02 3.46 5.58
N PHE A 28 8.34 3.63 5.38
CA PHE A 28 8.91 3.85 4.04
C PHE A 28 8.53 2.73 3.05
N ARG A 29 8.60 1.47 3.48
CA ARG A 29 8.22 0.32 2.65
C ARG A 29 6.74 0.35 2.26
N THR A 30 5.89 0.70 3.21
CA THR A 30 4.44 0.84 2.98
C THR A 30 4.15 1.93 1.95
N MET A 31 4.90 3.04 2.00
CA MET A 31 4.78 4.14 1.06
C MET A 31 5.28 3.76 -0.34
N MET A 32 6.46 3.12 -0.44
CA MET A 32 6.97 2.60 -1.71
C MET A 32 6.00 1.60 -2.34
N GLY A 33 5.48 0.67 -1.54
CA GLY A 33 4.47 -0.27 -1.98
C GLY A 33 3.23 0.41 -2.58
N ARG A 34 2.74 1.48 -1.96
CA ARG A 34 1.60 2.24 -2.52
C ARG A 34 1.96 2.93 -3.83
N ILE A 35 3.13 3.58 -3.90
CA ILE A 35 3.60 4.24 -5.12
C ILE A 35 3.73 3.21 -6.26
N ASP A 36 4.29 2.04 -5.98
CA ASP A 36 4.45 0.97 -6.97
C ASP A 36 3.09 0.41 -7.45
N ILE A 37 2.07 0.34 -6.58
CA ILE A 37 0.69 -0.01 -6.99
C ILE A 37 0.12 1.04 -7.96
N GLU A 38 0.27 2.31 -7.63
CA GLU A 38 -0.29 3.44 -8.40
C GLU A 38 0.38 3.56 -9.77
N THR A 39 1.68 3.30 -9.84
CA THR A 39 2.47 3.31 -11.07
C THR A 39 2.34 2.03 -11.90
N GLY A 40 1.77 0.95 -11.34
CA GLY A 40 1.61 -0.34 -12.01
C GLY A 40 2.80 -1.29 -11.88
N GLN A 41 3.81 -0.96 -11.05
CA GLN A 41 4.95 -1.82 -10.71
C GLN A 41 4.55 -2.87 -9.65
N LEU A 42 3.58 -3.73 -9.98
CA LEU A 42 2.95 -4.62 -8.99
C LEU A 42 3.93 -5.65 -8.38
N SER A 43 4.97 -6.04 -9.11
CA SER A 43 6.01 -6.96 -8.61
C SER A 43 6.83 -6.31 -7.49
N GLU A 44 7.25 -5.06 -7.67
CA GLU A 44 7.99 -4.29 -6.67
C GLU A 44 7.12 -3.91 -5.48
N ALA A 45 5.86 -3.53 -5.74
CA ALA A 45 4.87 -3.33 -4.68
C ALA A 45 4.75 -4.56 -3.77
N SER A 46 4.72 -5.75 -4.39
CA SER A 46 4.67 -7.01 -3.65
C SER A 46 5.89 -7.18 -2.73
N ILE A 47 7.10 -6.91 -3.22
CA ILE A 47 8.32 -7.04 -2.42
C ILE A 47 8.25 -6.12 -1.19
N PHE A 48 7.95 -4.84 -1.39
CA PHE A 48 7.92 -3.86 -0.30
C PHE A 48 6.79 -4.12 0.70
N LEU A 49 5.59 -4.44 0.24
CA LEU A 49 4.45 -4.67 1.13
C LEU A 49 4.58 -5.98 1.91
N HIS A 50 5.15 -7.04 1.33
CA HIS A 50 5.43 -8.25 2.10
C HIS A 50 6.52 -8.01 3.15
N GLU A 51 7.54 -7.20 2.87
CA GLU A 51 8.50 -6.79 3.89
C GLU A 51 7.86 -5.96 5.01
N ALA A 52 7.00 -5.00 4.65
CA ALA A 52 6.28 -4.18 5.61
C ALA A 52 5.39 -5.04 6.50
N LEU A 53 4.67 -6.00 5.91
CA LEU A 53 3.77 -6.91 6.62
C LEU A 53 4.53 -7.86 7.55
N ARG A 54 5.70 -8.36 7.13
CA ARG A 54 6.54 -9.19 8.01
C ARG A 54 6.99 -8.44 9.27
N ARG A 55 7.23 -7.13 9.16
CA ARG A 55 7.66 -6.29 10.29
C ARG A 55 6.49 -5.86 11.17
N HIS A 56 5.35 -5.58 10.56
CA HIS A 56 4.16 -5.10 11.25
C HIS A 56 2.93 -5.86 10.74
N PRO A 57 2.73 -7.11 11.18
CA PRO A 57 1.66 -7.99 10.67
C PRO A 57 0.25 -7.43 10.93
N ASP A 58 0.09 -6.69 12.03
CA ASP A 58 -1.20 -6.14 12.47
C ASP A 58 -1.33 -4.64 12.18
N ASN A 59 -0.48 -4.07 11.33
CA ASN A 59 -0.61 -2.66 10.95
C ASN A 59 -1.73 -2.49 9.92
N PRO A 60 -2.82 -1.77 10.25
CA PRO A 60 -3.98 -1.66 9.37
C PRO A 60 -3.67 -0.94 8.06
N LEU A 61 -2.69 -0.02 8.03
CA LEU A 61 -2.27 0.66 6.81
C LEU A 61 -1.52 -0.29 5.85
N VAL A 62 -0.70 -1.20 6.39
CA VAL A 62 0.02 -2.20 5.59
C VAL A 62 -0.97 -3.20 4.99
N LEU A 63 -1.92 -3.68 5.79
CA LEU A 63 -2.99 -4.57 5.35
C LEU A 63 -3.89 -3.91 4.29
N ALA A 64 -4.21 -2.62 4.44
CA ALA A 64 -4.93 -1.85 3.43
C ALA A 64 -4.19 -1.83 2.09
N ASN A 65 -2.89 -1.54 2.10
CA ASN A 65 -2.09 -1.53 0.86
C ASN A 65 -1.92 -2.93 0.25
N MET A 66 -1.86 -3.99 1.06
CA MET A 66 -1.91 -5.37 0.58
C MET A 66 -3.24 -5.69 -0.11
N GLY A 67 -4.35 -5.19 0.44
CA GLY A 67 -5.67 -5.28 -0.19
C GLY A 67 -5.68 -4.63 -1.57
N LEU A 68 -5.19 -3.40 -1.67
CA LEU A 68 -5.07 -2.67 -2.95
C LEU A 68 -4.18 -3.41 -3.96
N LEU A 69 -3.04 -3.96 -3.52
CA LEU A 69 -2.17 -4.75 -4.39
C LEU A 69 -2.91 -5.99 -4.94
N ASN A 70 -3.59 -6.74 -4.07
CA ASN A 70 -4.32 -7.93 -4.47
C ASN A 70 -5.46 -7.59 -5.43
N GLU A 71 -6.13 -6.46 -5.25
CA GLU A 71 -7.16 -5.98 -6.18
C GLU A 71 -6.58 -5.74 -7.58
N ARG A 72 -5.42 -5.06 -7.66
CA ARG A 72 -4.72 -4.80 -8.92
C ARG A 72 -4.18 -6.06 -9.59
N LEU A 73 -3.93 -7.11 -8.81
CA LEU A 73 -3.57 -8.44 -9.30
C LEU A 73 -4.77 -9.31 -9.67
N GLY A 74 -6.01 -8.81 -9.53
CA GLY A 74 -7.24 -9.57 -9.82
C GLY A 74 -7.62 -10.59 -8.74
N LEU A 75 -6.97 -10.55 -7.58
CA LEU A 75 -7.18 -11.45 -6.45
C LEU A 75 -8.26 -10.92 -5.49
N ALA A 76 -9.46 -10.66 -6.00
CA ALA A 76 -10.53 -9.97 -5.29
C ALA A 76 -10.85 -10.56 -3.90
N LYS A 77 -10.91 -11.90 -3.78
CA LYS A 77 -11.16 -12.57 -2.49
C LYS A 77 -10.09 -12.24 -1.45
N LYS A 78 -8.82 -12.23 -1.85
CA LYS A 78 -7.69 -11.93 -0.96
C LYS A 78 -7.66 -10.44 -0.62
N ALA A 79 -7.95 -9.57 -1.59
CA ALA A 79 -8.08 -8.14 -1.37
C ALA A 79 -9.12 -7.84 -0.27
N ARG A 80 -10.31 -8.43 -0.39
CA ARG A 80 -11.39 -8.29 0.58
C ARG A 80 -10.98 -8.79 1.98
N GLN A 81 -10.28 -9.92 2.07
CA GLN A 81 -9.78 -10.44 3.35
C GLN A 81 -8.79 -9.47 4.02
N ASP A 82 -7.88 -8.89 3.25
CA ASP A 82 -6.91 -7.93 3.77
C ASP A 82 -7.57 -6.63 4.22
N PHE A 83 -8.56 -6.13 3.47
CA PHE A 83 -9.35 -4.96 3.87
C PHE A 83 -10.17 -5.19 5.13
N LEU A 84 -10.79 -6.36 5.31
CA LEU A 84 -11.52 -6.70 6.53
C LEU A 84 -10.61 -6.75 7.76
N LYS A 85 -9.42 -7.35 7.62
CA LYS A 85 -8.43 -7.36 8.71
C LYS A 85 -7.98 -5.94 9.04
N ALA A 86 -7.70 -5.12 8.02
CA ALA A 86 -7.33 -3.73 8.21
C ALA A 86 -8.42 -2.93 8.95
N GLU A 87 -9.69 -3.15 8.61
CA GLU A 87 -10.84 -2.45 9.19
C GLU A 87 -11.00 -2.79 10.68
N ALA A 88 -10.89 -4.07 11.02
CA ALA A 88 -10.97 -4.55 12.40
C ALA A 88 -9.84 -3.98 13.29
N LEU A 89 -8.66 -3.76 12.72
CA LEU A 89 -7.47 -3.27 13.43
C LEU A 89 -7.33 -1.74 13.42
N ALA A 90 -8.05 -1.03 12.54
CA ALA A 90 -7.94 0.42 12.41
C ALA A 90 -8.56 1.14 13.62
N SER A 91 -7.76 1.72 14.50
CA SER A 91 -8.25 2.61 15.57
C SER A 91 -8.62 4.01 15.06
N ASP A 92 -8.10 4.41 13.91
CA ASP A 92 -8.35 5.69 13.24
C ASP A 92 -9.66 5.66 12.41
N GLY A 93 -10.55 6.61 12.69
CA GLY A 93 -11.86 6.71 12.03
C GLY A 93 -11.80 7.06 10.54
N ALA A 94 -10.82 7.83 10.10
CA ALA A 94 -10.65 8.19 8.69
C ALA A 94 -10.14 6.99 7.88
N LEU A 95 -9.16 6.25 8.40
CA LEU A 95 -8.70 5.00 7.79
C LEU A 95 -9.83 3.98 7.71
N ARG A 96 -10.58 3.79 8.80
CA ARG A 96 -11.74 2.88 8.83
C ARG A 96 -12.78 3.28 7.78
N LYS A 97 -13.13 4.57 7.68
CA LYS A 97 -14.08 5.06 6.67
C LYS A 97 -13.59 4.79 5.24
N HIS A 98 -12.30 4.98 4.98
CA HIS A 98 -11.71 4.68 3.68
C HIS A 98 -11.78 3.19 3.34
N LEU A 99 -11.48 2.31 4.31
CA LEU A 99 -11.56 0.86 4.15
C LEU A 99 -13.00 0.38 3.88
N LEU A 100 -13.99 0.96 4.56
CA LEU A 100 -15.40 0.65 4.31
C LEU A 100 -15.81 1.00 2.87
N ALA A 101 -15.30 2.11 2.32
CA ALA A 101 -15.55 2.47 0.93
C ALA A 101 -14.98 1.41 -0.04
N LEU A 102 -13.74 0.96 0.19
CA LEU A 102 -13.10 -0.11 -0.61
C LEU A 102 -13.82 -1.45 -0.50
N LEU A 103 -14.34 -1.79 0.69
CA LEU A 103 -15.14 -2.99 0.91
C LEU A 103 -16.51 -2.94 0.22
N GLY A 104 -17.09 -1.76 0.06
CA GLY A 104 -18.35 -1.58 -0.67
C GLY A 104 -18.22 -1.70 -2.18
N THR A 105 -17.03 -1.45 -2.73
CA THR A 105 -16.75 -1.55 -4.17
C THR A 105 -16.18 -2.89 -4.60
N THR A 106 -15.61 -3.65 -3.65
CA THR A 106 -15.09 -5.01 -3.92
C THR A 106 -16.25 -6.01 -3.87
N ALA A 107 -16.46 -6.74 -4.98
CA ALA A 107 -17.52 -7.74 -5.08
C ALA A 107 -17.36 -8.86 -4.02
N PRO A 108 -18.47 -9.41 -3.49
CA PRO A 108 -18.46 -10.47 -2.47
C PRO A 108 -17.80 -11.78 -2.93
#